data_AF-A0A7D7VHE3-F1
#
_entry.id   AF-A0A7D7VHE3-F1
#
_cell.length_a   1.000
_cell.length_b   1.000
_cell.length_c   1.000
_cell.angle_alpha   90.00
_cell.angle_beta   90.00
_cell.angle_gamma   90.00
#
_symmetry.space_group_name_H-M   'P 1'
#
loop_
_entity.id
_entity.type
_entity.pdbx_description
1 polymer ?
#
loop_
_entity_poly.entity_id
_entity_poly.type
_entity_poly.pdbx_seq_one_letter_code
_entity_poly.pdbx_strand_id
1 'polypeptide(L)'
;MADLAAGWEDGNSATLPPLHAIQPKGIPAFDPLPSGLSGHQVLSSRLLRRRSMLAKAEILANAGKRVSFFSFSLTPVRHHVSYSDKGVWVQTGGQFGRTTRSDSHFRWCRFARRLKDEIRRVALQRGIDET
;
A
#
# COMPACT_ATOMS: atom_id res chain seq x y z
N MET A 1 25.79 27.83 3.54
CA MET A 1 24.96 26.61 3.65
C MET A 1 24.24 26.71 4.97
N ALA A 2 22.91 26.65 5.01
CA ALA A 2 22.20 26.62 6.29
C ALA A 2 22.48 25.28 6.97
N ASP A 3 22.88 25.30 8.23
CA ASP A 3 23.05 24.09 9.05
C ASP A 3 21.73 23.71 9.74
N LEU A 4 21.73 22.58 10.44
CA LEU A 4 20.55 22.08 11.14
C LEU A 4 20.03 23.08 12.18
N ALA A 5 20.93 23.78 12.88
CA ALA A 5 20.59 24.73 13.94
C ALA A 5 19.88 25.96 13.35
N ALA A 6 20.44 26.54 12.28
CA ALA A 6 19.85 27.66 11.56
C ALA A 6 18.47 27.31 11.00
N GLY A 7 18.30 26.11 10.42
CA GLY A 7 16.99 25.66 9.92
C GLY A 7 15.98 25.40 11.03
N TRP A 8 16.43 24.94 12.21
CA TRP A 8 15.57 24.72 13.37
C TRP A 8 15.06 26.05 13.94
N GLU A 9 15.96 27.03 14.11
CA GLU A 9 15.62 28.36 14.62
C GLU A 9 14.67 29.11 13.67
N ASP A 10 14.90 29.01 12.36
CA ASP A 10 14.03 29.59 11.32
C ASP A 10 12.61 28.99 11.39
N GLY A 11 12.50 27.67 11.47
CA GLY A 11 11.21 26.98 11.62
C GLY A 11 10.50 27.31 12.94
N ASN A 12 11.25 27.46 14.04
CA ASN A 12 10.69 27.80 15.35
C ASN A 12 10.24 29.27 15.45
N SER A 13 10.86 30.15 14.66
CA SER A 13 10.53 31.57 14.59
C SER A 13 9.43 31.88 13.55
N ALA A 14 9.07 30.91 12.72
CA ALA A 14 8.03 31.07 11.72
C ALA A 14 6.67 31.33 12.38
N THR A 15 6.08 32.48 12.08
CA THR A 15 4.71 32.79 12.52
C THR A 15 3.75 31.85 11.80
N LEU A 16 3.06 30.98 12.56
CA LEU A 16 2.04 30.12 12.00
C LEU A 16 0.80 30.95 11.61
N PRO A 17 0.18 30.70 10.45
CA PRO A 17 -1.10 31.31 10.13
C PRO A 17 -2.13 30.88 11.20
N PRO A 18 -3.11 31.75 11.52
CA PRO A 18 -4.15 31.40 12.48
C PRO A 18 -4.86 30.12 12.04
N LEU A 19 -4.91 29.14 12.94
CA LEU A 19 -5.59 27.88 12.68
C LEU A 19 -7.08 28.16 12.49
N HIS A 20 -7.66 27.71 11.38
CA HIS A 20 -9.11 27.74 11.22
C HIS A 20 -9.75 26.81 12.26
N ALA A 21 -10.76 27.32 12.97
CA ALA A 21 -11.55 26.49 13.86
C ALA A 21 -12.20 25.35 13.06
N ILE A 22 -12.00 24.12 13.52
CA ILE A 22 -12.78 22.98 13.03
C ILE A 22 -14.24 23.27 13.41
N GLN A 23 -15.11 23.40 12.41
CA GLN A 23 -16.51 23.80 12.65
C GLN A 23 -17.20 22.84 13.63
N PRO A 24 -18.07 23.34 14.53
CA PRO A 24 -18.72 22.52 15.54
C PRO A 24 -19.66 21.46 14.94
N LYS A 25 -19.76 20.33 15.65
CA LYS A 25 -20.63 19.16 15.37
C LYS A 25 -22.02 19.59 14.89
N GLY A 26 -22.37 19.27 13.65
CA GLY A 26 -23.71 19.54 13.10
C GLY A 26 -23.86 19.18 11.62
N ILE A 27 -22.76 19.19 10.88
CA ILE A 27 -22.62 18.57 9.56
C ILE A 27 -21.87 17.26 9.79
N PRO A 28 -22.25 16.09 9.21
CA PRO A 28 -21.34 14.95 9.23
C PRO A 28 -20.07 15.40 8.50
N ALA A 29 -19.01 15.66 9.26
CA ALA A 29 -17.73 16.15 8.73
C ALA A 29 -17.12 15.19 7.69
N PHE A 30 -17.59 13.94 7.70
CA PHE A 30 -17.27 12.89 6.76
C PHE A 30 -18.50 12.01 6.57
N ASP A 31 -18.73 11.55 5.35
CA ASP A 31 -19.66 10.47 5.10
C ASP A 31 -19.21 9.22 5.87
N PRO A 32 -20.15 8.44 6.46
CA PRO A 32 -19.80 7.17 7.07
C PRO A 32 -19.17 6.29 5.99
N LEU A 33 -17.96 5.78 6.27
CA LEU A 33 -17.37 4.75 5.44
C LEU A 33 -18.36 3.58 5.41
N PRO A 34 -18.84 3.13 4.24
CA PRO A 34 -19.80 2.04 4.18
C PRO A 34 -19.23 0.83 4.92
N SER A 35 -19.90 0.43 6.00
CA SER A 35 -19.55 -0.75 6.78
C SER A 35 -19.71 -1.99 5.90
N GLY A 36 -18.73 -2.89 5.93
CA GLY A 36 -18.81 -4.13 5.15
C GLY A 36 -18.26 -4.00 3.73
N LEU A 37 -17.11 -3.33 3.58
CA LEU A 37 -16.22 -3.58 2.47
C LEU A 37 -15.72 -5.03 2.56
N SER A 38 -16.56 -6.00 2.18
CA SER A 38 -16.24 -7.41 2.02
C SER A 38 -15.81 -7.70 0.57
N GLY A 39 -15.24 -8.87 0.32
CA GLY A 39 -14.99 -9.33 -1.06
C GLY A 39 -13.79 -8.68 -1.75
N HIS A 40 -12.75 -8.33 -0.99
CA HIS A 40 -11.48 -7.90 -1.58
C HIS A 40 -10.82 -9.05 -2.33
N GLN A 41 -10.52 -8.85 -3.60
CA GLN A 41 -9.93 -9.88 -4.45
C GLN A 41 -8.41 -9.79 -4.42
N VAL A 42 -7.76 -10.91 -4.09
CA VAL A 42 -6.30 -11.04 -4.16
C VAL A 42 -5.93 -11.85 -5.40
N LEU A 43 -5.18 -11.23 -6.31
CA LEU A 43 -4.58 -11.90 -7.45
C LEU A 43 -3.06 -11.94 -7.28
N SER A 44 -2.44 -13.01 -7.76
CA SER A 44 -0.99 -13.10 -7.76
C SER A 44 -0.45 -13.81 -8.99
N SER A 45 0.77 -13.49 -9.38
CA SER A 45 1.43 -14.16 -10.50
C SER A 45 2.94 -14.21 -10.34
N ARG A 46 3.56 -15.09 -11.13
CA ARG A 46 4.99 -14.98 -11.46
C ARG A 46 5.21 -13.87 -12.49
N LEU A 47 6.46 -13.42 -12.61
CA LEU A 47 6.85 -12.34 -13.53
C LEU A 47 6.39 -12.59 -14.97
N LEU A 48 6.49 -13.83 -15.46
CA LEU A 48 6.10 -14.22 -16.81
C LEU A 48 4.61 -14.01 -17.13
N ARG A 49 3.72 -14.16 -16.13
CA ARG A 49 2.27 -14.00 -16.30
C ARG A 49 1.77 -12.66 -15.77
N ARG A 50 2.67 -11.72 -15.44
CA ARG A 50 2.33 -10.46 -14.79
C ARG A 50 1.37 -9.63 -15.62
N ARG A 51 1.66 -9.43 -16.90
CA ARG A 51 0.86 -8.56 -17.78
C ARG A 51 -0.58 -9.06 -17.92
N SER A 52 -0.74 -10.35 -18.22
CA SER A 52 -2.06 -10.95 -18.39
C SER A 52 -2.85 -11.02 -17.08
N MET A 53 -2.20 -11.24 -15.94
CA MET A 53 -2.87 -11.26 -14.64
C MET A 53 -3.23 -9.88 -14.12
N LEU A 54 -2.40 -8.88 -14.40
CA LEU A 54 -2.72 -7.49 -14.10
C LEU A 54 -3.94 -7.02 -14.90
N ALA A 55 -4.03 -7.35 -16.20
CA ALA A 55 -5.22 -7.04 -16.99
C ALA A 55 -6.50 -7.67 -16.40
N LYS A 56 -6.43 -8.89 -15.86
CA LYS A 56 -7.59 -9.50 -15.15
C LYS A 56 -7.92 -8.76 -13.86
N ALA A 57 -6.92 -8.29 -13.12
CA ALA A 57 -7.12 -7.48 -11.92
C ALA A 57 -7.82 -6.14 -12.26
N GLU A 58 -7.43 -5.50 -13.35
CA GLU A 58 -8.05 -4.26 -13.85
C GLU A 58 -9.51 -4.49 -14.28
N ILE A 59 -9.81 -5.61 -14.94
CA ILE A 59 -11.21 -5.98 -15.27
C ILE A 59 -12.07 -6.10 -14.00
N LEU A 60 -11.55 -6.75 -12.96
CA LEU A 60 -12.26 -6.88 -11.68
C LEU A 60 -12.45 -5.52 -10.99
N ALA A 61 -11.44 -4.64 -11.04
CA ALA A 61 -11.55 -3.31 -10.47
C ALA A 61 -12.59 -2.45 -11.20
N ASN A 62 -12.63 -2.50 -12.53
CA ASN A 62 -13.67 -1.84 -13.33
C ASN A 62 -15.07 -2.37 -13.03
N ALA A 63 -15.21 -3.63 -12.59
CA ALA A 63 -16.46 -4.22 -12.12
C ALA A 63 -16.82 -3.81 -10.66
N GLY A 64 -16.16 -2.80 -10.11
CA GLY A 64 -16.40 -2.27 -8.76
C GLY A 64 -15.81 -3.13 -7.63
N LYS A 65 -14.93 -4.10 -7.94
CA LYS A 65 -14.26 -4.90 -6.91
C LYS A 65 -13.02 -4.18 -6.40
N ARG A 66 -12.72 -4.34 -5.11
CA ARG A 66 -11.42 -3.95 -4.56
C ARG A 66 -10.41 -5.04 -4.86
N VAL A 67 -9.25 -4.67 -5.37
CA VAL A 67 -8.28 -5.64 -5.89
C VAL A 67 -6.87 -5.32 -5.39
N SER A 68 -6.16 -6.36 -4.94
CA SER A 68 -4.71 -6.34 -4.76
C SER A 68 -4.04 -7.38 -5.64
N PHE A 69 -3.08 -6.92 -6.44
CA PHE A 69 -2.26 -7.74 -7.32
C PHE A 69 -0.83 -7.82 -6.82
N PHE A 70 -0.32 -9.05 -6.65
CA PHE A 70 1.04 -9.31 -6.18
C PHE A 70 1.86 -10.06 -7.24
N SER A 71 3.04 -9.55 -7.59
CA SER A 71 3.95 -10.22 -8.52
C SER A 71 5.41 -10.13 -8.06
N PHE A 72 5.98 -11.28 -7.70
CA PHE A 72 7.36 -11.38 -7.19
C PHE A 72 8.29 -12.14 -8.14
N SER A 73 9.49 -11.60 -8.36
CA SER A 73 10.59 -12.26 -9.07
C SER A 73 11.48 -13.03 -8.08
N LEU A 74 12.30 -13.98 -8.55
CA LEU A 74 13.25 -14.73 -7.72
C LEU A 74 14.51 -13.90 -7.38
N THR A 75 14.32 -12.71 -6.83
CA THR A 75 15.40 -11.75 -6.52
C THR A 75 15.26 -11.20 -5.10
N PRO A 76 16.28 -10.51 -4.57
CA PRO A 76 16.20 -9.78 -3.29
C PRO A 76 15.75 -8.32 -3.43
N VAL A 77 15.28 -7.90 -4.61
CA VAL A 77 14.86 -6.51 -4.84
C VAL A 77 13.73 -6.13 -3.88
N ARG A 78 13.78 -4.89 -3.36
CA ARG A 78 12.75 -4.35 -2.46
C ARG A 78 11.37 -4.34 -3.13
N HIS A 79 10.33 -4.45 -2.31
CA HIS A 79 8.98 -4.33 -2.82
C HIS A 79 8.65 -2.89 -3.23
N HIS A 80 7.99 -2.74 -4.38
CA HIS A 80 7.39 -1.50 -4.85
C HIS A 80 5.87 -1.64 -4.79
N VAL A 81 5.21 -0.64 -4.20
CA VAL A 81 3.75 -0.59 -4.09
C VAL A 81 3.26 0.65 -4.83
N SER A 82 2.27 0.48 -5.70
CA SER A 82 1.60 1.57 -6.40
C SER A 82 0.10 1.29 -6.45
N TYR A 83 -0.71 2.34 -6.46
CA TYR A 83 -2.12 2.24 -6.80
C TYR A 83 -2.28 2.65 -8.27
N SER A 84 -2.79 1.75 -9.11
CA SER A 84 -3.03 2.03 -10.52
C SER A 84 -4.23 2.97 -10.69
N ASP A 85 -4.18 3.78 -11.74
CA ASP A 85 -5.30 4.56 -12.28
C ASP A 85 -6.57 3.74 -12.54
N LYS A 86 -6.44 2.41 -12.72
CA LYS A 86 -7.55 1.46 -12.87
C LYS A 86 -8.08 0.90 -11.55
N GLY A 87 -7.68 1.46 -10.41
CA GLY A 87 -8.22 1.09 -9.10
C GLY A 87 -7.60 -0.16 -8.46
N VAL A 88 -6.42 -0.59 -8.92
CA VAL A 88 -5.74 -1.81 -8.43
C VAL A 88 -4.55 -1.46 -7.54
N TRP A 89 -4.47 -2.07 -6.35
CA TRP A 89 -3.23 -2.08 -5.57
C TRP A 89 -2.22 -3.03 -6.20
N VAL A 90 -1.15 -2.51 -6.77
CA VAL A 90 -0.09 -3.29 -7.43
C VAL A 90 1.12 -3.35 -6.51
N GLN A 91 1.53 -4.57 -6.15
CA GLN A 91 2.73 -4.81 -5.36
C GLN A 91 3.67 -5.76 -6.08
N THR A 92 4.90 -5.29 -6.31
CA THR A 92 5.91 -6.01 -7.07
C THR A 92 7.26 -5.98 -6.40
N GLY A 93 8.22 -6.78 -6.84
CA GLY A 93 9.58 -6.80 -6.30
C GLY A 93 10.14 -8.20 -6.20
N GLY A 94 11.10 -8.40 -5.30
CA GLY A 94 11.79 -9.65 -5.09
C GLY A 94 11.17 -10.54 -4.01
N GLN A 95 11.06 -11.83 -4.30
CA GLN A 95 10.58 -12.86 -3.36
C GLN A 95 11.45 -12.97 -2.11
N PHE A 96 12.75 -12.70 -2.23
CA PHE A 96 13.73 -12.85 -1.15
C PHE A 96 14.11 -11.53 -0.49
N GLY A 97 13.51 -10.42 -0.94
CA GLY A 97 13.86 -9.08 -0.50
C GLY A 97 13.28 -8.70 0.85
N ARG A 98 13.69 -7.52 1.31
CA ARG A 98 13.19 -6.89 2.54
C ARG A 98 11.72 -6.53 2.43
N THR A 99 10.95 -6.75 3.49
CA THR A 99 9.57 -6.25 3.61
C THR A 99 9.54 -4.97 4.43
N THR A 100 10.25 -4.96 5.56
CA THR A 100 10.38 -3.82 6.47
C THR A 100 11.80 -3.24 6.46
N ARG A 101 11.98 -2.08 7.10
CA ARG A 101 13.29 -1.43 7.25
C ARG A 101 14.22 -2.14 8.25
N SER A 102 13.71 -3.07 9.06
CA SER A 102 14.49 -3.87 10.02
C SER A 102 14.80 -5.27 9.51
N ASP A 103 14.15 -5.73 8.43
CA ASP A 103 14.39 -7.08 7.91
C ASP A 103 15.79 -7.26 7.32
N SER A 104 16.28 -8.50 7.37
CA SER A 104 17.45 -8.96 6.62
C SER A 104 17.32 -8.61 5.13
N HIS A 105 18.44 -8.22 4.52
CA HIS A 105 18.53 -7.91 3.08
C HIS A 105 18.14 -9.09 2.19
N PHE A 106 18.31 -10.31 2.69
CA PHE A 106 17.97 -11.54 2.00
C PHE A 106 17.29 -12.53 2.95
N ARG A 107 16.18 -13.10 2.50
CA ARG A 107 15.50 -14.19 3.19
C ARG A 107 15.00 -15.22 2.17
N TRP A 108 15.57 -16.41 2.21
CA TRP A 108 15.05 -17.51 1.41
C TRP A 108 13.64 -17.90 1.88
N CYS A 109 12.69 -17.96 0.95
CA CYS A 109 11.33 -18.44 1.22
C CYS A 109 10.66 -18.88 -0.08
N ARG A 110 9.54 -19.61 0.01
CA ARG A 110 8.73 -19.99 -1.15
C ARG A 110 7.76 -18.84 -1.52
N PHE A 111 7.36 -18.77 -2.79
CA PHE A 111 6.45 -17.75 -3.28
C PHE A 111 5.14 -17.68 -2.49
N ALA A 112 4.51 -18.82 -2.23
CA ALA A 112 3.27 -18.88 -1.46
C ALA A 112 3.44 -18.32 -0.04
N ARG A 113 4.58 -18.63 0.61
CA ARG A 113 4.89 -18.08 1.93
C ARG A 113 5.09 -16.56 1.87
N ARG A 114 5.87 -16.08 0.90
CA ARG A 114 6.08 -14.65 0.69
C ARG A 114 4.77 -13.91 0.42
N LEU A 115 3.91 -14.48 -0.41
CA LEU A 115 2.59 -13.94 -0.71
C LEU A 115 1.72 -13.85 0.54
N LYS A 116 1.66 -14.92 1.34
CA LYS A 116 0.89 -14.93 2.59
C LYS A 116 1.38 -13.88 3.58
N ASP A 117 2.70 -13.74 3.73
CA ASP A 117 3.30 -12.74 4.63
C ASP A 117 2.96 -11.32 4.19
N GLU A 118 3.01 -11.03 2.88
CA GLU A 118 2.65 -9.71 2.36
C GLU A 118 1.16 -9.42 2.44
N ILE A 119 0.29 -10.41 2.18
CA ILE A 119 -1.16 -10.25 2.33
C ILE A 119 -1.49 -9.86 3.77
N ARG A 120 -0.98 -10.61 4.75
CA ARG A 120 -1.19 -10.31 6.18
C ARG A 120 -0.71 -8.91 6.55
N ARG A 121 0.47 -8.52 6.09
CA ARG A 121 1.03 -7.20 6.39
C ARG A 121 0.12 -6.05 5.94
N VAL A 122 -0.56 -6.21 4.80
CA VAL A 122 -1.38 -5.14 4.20
C VAL A 122 -2.87 -5.37 4.38
N ALA A 123 -3.29 -6.44 5.07
CA ALA A 123 -4.68 -6.86 5.16
C ALA A 123 -5.55 -5.77 5.77
N LEU A 124 -5.15 -5.26 6.95
CA LEU A 124 -5.86 -4.18 7.64
C LEU A 124 -5.94 -2.90 6.80
N GLN A 125 -4.84 -2.53 6.15
CA GLN A 125 -4.74 -1.29 5.37
C GLN A 125 -5.59 -1.32 4.10
N ARG A 126 -5.78 -2.50 3.51
CA ARG A 126 -6.51 -2.68 2.24
C ARG A 126 -7.90 -3.30 2.42
N GLY A 127 -8.27 -3.66 3.66
CA GLY A 127 -9.51 -4.37 3.96
C GLY A 127 -9.57 -5.73 3.27
N ILE A 128 -8.47 -6.49 3.34
CA ILE A 128 -8.41 -7.89 2.90
C ILE A 128 -8.88 -8.75 4.05
N ASP A 129 -9.86 -9.60 3.80
CA ASP A 129 -10.32 -10.59 4.79
C ASP A 129 -9.19 -11.61 5.03
N GLU A 130 -8.72 -11.72 6.27
CA GLU A 130 -7.76 -12.75 6.65
C GLU A 130 -8.45 -14.12 6.55
N THR A 131 -7.90 -15.01 5.73
CA THR A 131 -8.34 -16.41 5.59
C THR A 131 -7.60 -17.32 6.55
#